data_AF-A0A3D5UYY4-F1
#
_entry.id   AF-A0A3D5UYY4-F1
#
_cell.length_a   1.000
_cell.length_b   1.000
_cell.length_c   1.000
_cell.angle_alpha   90.00
_cell.angle_beta   90.00
_cell.angle_gamma   90.00
#
_symmetry.space_group_name_H-M   'P 1'
#
loop_
_entity.id
_entity.type
_entity.pdbx_description
1 polymer ?
#
loop_
_entity_poly.entity_id
_entity_poly.type
_entity_poly.pdbx_seq_one_letter_code
_entity_poly.pdbx_strand_id
1 'polypeptide(L)'
;MIGQRLKLARAAAGLSLRGLEEKIGNRVTAQAIGKYERNESMPSSGVLIALASALDVSEDYLVGDQEMVLEGIEFRKKKITGKREEAQVEAQVLHLLERYLMIEELLHLPSVEWDRPREAPYPVRQSLGEADRAAASLRDHWGLGVDPIPNLVELLEEHGIKVLAIDLTNIDGLTAR
;
A
#
# COMPACT_ATOMS: atom_id res chain seq x y z
N MET A 1 -4.37 -9.47 -17.32
CA MET A 1 -5.51 -8.58 -17.62
C MET A 1 -5.36 -7.35 -16.75
N ILE A 2 -5.56 -6.13 -17.27
CA ILE A 2 -5.07 -4.91 -16.59
C ILE A 2 -6.06 -4.19 -15.66
N GLY A 3 -7.33 -4.60 -15.67
CA GLY A 3 -8.44 -3.76 -15.22
C GLY A 3 -8.38 -3.34 -13.75
N GLN A 4 -8.09 -4.29 -12.85
CA GLN A 4 -7.97 -4.00 -11.43
C GLN A 4 -6.80 -3.06 -11.13
N ARG A 5 -5.63 -3.31 -11.71
CA ARG A 5 -4.44 -2.47 -11.54
C ARG A 5 -4.63 -1.07 -12.10
N LEU A 6 -5.27 -0.95 -13.27
CA LEU A 6 -5.63 0.36 -13.84
C LEU A 6 -6.58 1.14 -12.92
N LYS A 7 -7.58 0.46 -12.35
CA LYS A 7 -8.53 1.06 -11.42
C LYS A 7 -7.85 1.52 -10.13
N LEU A 8 -6.97 0.68 -9.57
CA LEU A 8 -6.18 1.00 -8.37
C LEU A 8 -5.25 2.18 -8.63
N ALA A 9 -4.43 2.15 -9.67
CA ALA A 9 -3.53 3.24 -10.02
C ALA A 9 -4.30 4.57 -10.27
N ARG A 10 -5.46 4.51 -10.93
CA ARG A 10 -6.32 5.70 -11.09
C ARG A 10 -6.84 6.22 -9.74
N ALA A 11 -7.27 5.34 -8.85
CA ALA A 11 -7.74 5.71 -7.52
C ALA A 11 -6.61 6.31 -6.66
N ALA A 12 -5.40 5.73 -6.70
CA ALA A 12 -4.21 6.23 -6.01
C ALA A 12 -3.81 7.63 -6.47
N ALA A 13 -3.92 7.89 -7.78
CA ALA A 13 -3.71 9.19 -8.38
C ALA A 13 -4.84 10.20 -8.07
N GLY A 14 -5.90 9.78 -7.37
CA GLY A 14 -7.05 10.63 -7.03
C GLY A 14 -7.90 11.05 -8.23
N LEU A 15 -7.75 10.38 -9.38
CA LEU A 15 -8.38 10.77 -10.65
C LEU A 15 -9.76 10.12 -10.82
N SER A 16 -10.72 10.87 -11.37
CA SER A 16 -11.94 10.28 -11.93
C SER A 16 -11.65 9.69 -13.32
N LEU A 17 -12.56 8.90 -13.90
CA LEU A 17 -12.41 8.42 -15.28
C LEU A 17 -12.24 9.58 -16.27
N ARG A 18 -13.01 10.66 -16.09
CA ARG A 18 -12.88 11.90 -16.88
C ARG A 18 -11.56 12.61 -16.62
N GLY A 19 -11.14 12.68 -15.35
CA GLY A 19 -9.84 13.26 -15.01
C GLY A 19 -8.67 12.51 -15.64
N LEU A 20 -8.75 11.18 -15.74
CA LEU A 20 -7.74 10.38 -16.44
C LEU A 20 -7.81 10.58 -17.96
N GLU A 21 -9.02 10.61 -18.56
CA GLU A 21 -9.23 10.95 -19.97
C GLU A 21 -8.59 12.29 -20.34
N GLU A 22 -8.83 13.34 -19.54
CA GLU A 22 -8.24 14.67 -19.73
C GLU A 22 -6.72 14.61 -19.58
N LYS A 23 -6.21 13.91 -18.55
CA LYS A 23 -4.77 13.81 -18.26
C LYS A 23 -3.98 13.07 -19.35
N ILE A 24 -4.58 12.09 -20.02
CA ILE A 24 -3.96 11.41 -21.19
C ILE A 24 -4.17 12.17 -22.50
N GLY A 25 -4.69 13.40 -22.46
CA GLY A 25 -4.92 14.24 -23.64
C GLY A 25 -6.08 13.78 -24.52
N ASN A 26 -7.14 13.23 -23.91
CA ASN A 26 -8.34 12.73 -24.59
C ASN A 26 -8.05 11.66 -25.66
N ARG A 27 -6.96 10.89 -25.49
CA ARG A 27 -6.59 9.78 -26.40
C ARG A 27 -7.68 8.70 -26.48
N VAL A 28 -8.38 8.47 -25.37
CA VAL A 28 -9.55 7.58 -25.28
C VAL A 28 -10.57 8.18 -24.34
N THR A 29 -11.83 7.77 -24.48
CA THR A 29 -12.93 8.29 -23.66
C THR A 29 -12.95 7.70 -22.25
N ALA A 30 -13.54 8.40 -21.27
CA ALA A 30 -13.80 7.84 -19.93
C ALA A 30 -14.57 6.52 -19.97
N GLN A 31 -15.44 6.33 -20.99
CA GLN A 31 -16.14 5.06 -21.20
C GLN A 31 -15.18 3.94 -21.58
N ALA A 32 -14.24 4.20 -22.50
CA ALA A 32 -13.22 3.22 -22.88
C ALA A 32 -12.32 2.86 -21.69
N ILE A 33 -11.87 3.85 -20.91
CA ILE A 33 -11.11 3.62 -19.67
C ILE A 33 -11.91 2.72 -18.71
N GLY A 34 -13.21 3.00 -18.53
CA GLY A 34 -14.06 2.15 -17.69
C GLY A 34 -14.19 0.72 -18.22
N LYS A 35 -14.20 0.50 -19.53
CA LYS A 35 -14.16 -0.84 -20.13
C LYS A 35 -12.83 -1.56 -19.86
N TYR A 36 -11.71 -0.83 -19.89
CA TYR A 36 -10.40 -1.37 -19.51
C TYR A 36 -10.39 -1.81 -18.04
N GLU A 37 -10.91 -0.97 -17.13
CA GLU A 37 -10.99 -1.30 -15.70
C GLU A 37 -11.85 -2.53 -15.39
N ARG A 38 -12.85 -2.81 -16.22
CA ARG A 38 -13.71 -3.99 -16.11
C ARG A 38 -13.23 -5.17 -16.95
N ASN A 39 -12.04 -5.11 -17.53
CA ASN A 39 -11.48 -6.19 -18.34
C ASN A 39 -12.34 -6.53 -19.58
N GLU A 40 -13.19 -5.60 -20.04
CA GLU A 40 -14.08 -5.78 -21.21
C GLU A 40 -13.37 -5.46 -22.54
N SER A 41 -12.25 -4.76 -22.48
CA SER A 41 -11.41 -4.44 -23.64
C SER A 41 -9.98 -4.16 -23.20
N MET A 42 -9.04 -4.16 -24.14
CA MET A 42 -7.63 -3.84 -23.88
C MET A 42 -7.25 -2.53 -24.58
N PRO A 43 -6.43 -1.68 -23.94
CA PRO A 43 -5.85 -0.52 -24.60
C PRO A 43 -4.86 -0.96 -25.67
N SER A 44 -4.67 -0.13 -26.70
CA SER A 44 -3.50 -0.28 -27.59
C SER A 44 -2.22 0.06 -26.83
N SER A 45 -1.06 -0.35 -27.34
CA SER A 45 0.25 -0.05 -26.73
C SER A 45 0.45 1.43 -26.46
N GLY A 46 0.11 2.30 -27.43
CA GLY A 46 0.22 3.75 -27.26
C GLY A 46 -0.72 4.31 -26.17
N VAL A 47 -1.89 3.71 -25.97
CA VAL A 47 -2.81 4.09 -24.89
C VAL A 47 -2.30 3.55 -23.55
N LEU A 48 -1.74 2.35 -23.50
CA LEU A 48 -1.16 1.78 -22.29
C LEU A 48 -0.01 2.65 -21.74
N ILE A 49 0.92 3.05 -22.61
CA ILE A 49 2.02 3.96 -22.26
C ILE A 49 1.48 5.30 -21.74
N ALA A 50 0.43 5.82 -22.38
CA ALA A 50 -0.24 7.05 -21.94
C ALA A 50 -0.81 6.94 -20.52
N LEU A 51 -1.49 5.81 -20.24
CA LEU A 51 -2.10 5.54 -18.94
C LEU A 51 -1.02 5.37 -17.87
N ALA A 52 0.02 4.58 -18.14
CA ALA A 52 1.14 4.37 -17.23
C ALA A 52 1.79 5.70 -16.83
N SER A 53 2.16 6.52 -17.83
CA SER A 53 2.75 7.84 -17.60
C SER A 53 1.82 8.80 -16.85
N ALA A 54 0.52 8.83 -17.18
CA ALA A 54 -0.43 9.69 -16.49
C ALA A 54 -0.70 9.26 -15.04
N LEU A 55 -0.49 7.98 -14.71
CA LEU A 55 -0.71 7.42 -13.38
C LEU A 55 0.57 7.31 -12.56
N ASP A 56 1.72 7.68 -13.14
CA ASP A 56 3.05 7.56 -12.53
C ASP A 56 3.40 6.11 -12.11
N VAL A 57 3.03 5.15 -12.97
CA VAL A 57 3.30 3.71 -12.80
C VAL A 57 4.01 3.16 -14.03
N SER A 58 4.66 2.00 -13.92
CA SER A 58 5.25 1.32 -15.08
C SER A 58 4.18 0.63 -15.95
N GLU A 59 4.49 0.37 -17.21
CA GLU A 59 3.64 -0.46 -18.07
C GLU A 59 3.53 -1.89 -17.52
N ASP A 60 4.64 -2.44 -17.05
CA ASP A 60 4.73 -3.76 -16.39
C ASP A 60 3.81 -3.86 -15.18
N TYR A 61 3.71 -2.79 -14.38
CA TYR A 61 2.72 -2.70 -13.32
C TYR A 61 1.32 -2.85 -13.90
N LEU A 62 0.93 -2.16 -14.97
CA LEU A 62 -0.44 -2.31 -15.48
C LEU A 62 -0.72 -3.71 -16.05
N VAL A 63 0.27 -4.38 -16.65
CA VAL A 63 0.06 -5.67 -17.33
C VAL A 63 0.28 -6.89 -16.45
N GLY A 64 0.96 -6.76 -15.32
CA GLY A 64 1.26 -7.88 -14.45
C GLY A 64 0.02 -8.52 -13.81
N ASP A 65 0.27 -9.68 -13.24
CA ASP A 65 -0.69 -10.74 -12.96
C ASP A 65 -0.88 -11.01 -11.47
N GLN A 66 -0.08 -10.38 -10.60
CA GLN A 66 -0.28 -10.44 -9.15
C GLN A 66 -1.35 -9.44 -8.71
N GLU A 67 -2.48 -9.94 -8.24
CA GLU A 67 -3.46 -9.13 -7.51
C GLU A 67 -3.09 -9.08 -6.04
N MET A 68 -2.76 -7.88 -5.56
CA MET A 68 -2.53 -7.61 -4.15
C MET A 68 -3.75 -6.90 -3.58
N VAL A 69 -4.19 -7.35 -2.40
CA VAL A 69 -5.28 -6.75 -1.64
C VAL A 69 -4.79 -6.60 -0.21
N LEU A 70 -5.05 -5.43 0.39
CA LEU A 70 -4.76 -5.22 1.80
C LEU A 70 -5.91 -5.80 2.63
N GLU A 71 -5.60 -6.64 3.60
CA GLU A 71 -6.59 -7.17 4.53
C GLU A 71 -6.51 -6.44 5.89
N GLY A 72 -7.63 -6.44 6.62
CA GLY A 72 -7.65 -5.90 7.99
C GLY A 72 -7.23 -4.42 8.09
N ILE A 73 -7.59 -3.60 7.11
CA ILE A 73 -7.19 -2.20 7.04
C ILE A 73 -7.73 -1.42 8.24
N GLU A 74 -6.83 -0.85 9.01
CA GLU A 74 -7.12 0.10 10.07
C GLU A 74 -6.41 1.42 9.78
N PHE A 75 -7.18 2.51 9.77
CA PHE A 75 -6.64 3.85 9.55
C PHE A 75 -6.60 4.61 10.87
N ARG A 76 -5.51 5.34 11.07
CA ARG A 76 -5.41 6.39 12.08
C ARG A 76 -5.86 7.72 11.47
N LYS A 77 -7.14 8.07 11.65
CA LYS A 77 -7.79 9.20 10.97
C LYS A 77 -7.95 10.41 11.89
N LYS A 78 -7.86 11.62 11.33
CA LYS A 78 -8.46 12.82 11.92
C LYS A 78 -9.97 12.80 11.73
N LYS A 79 -10.74 13.48 12.59
CA LYS A 79 -12.24 13.44 12.61
C LYS A 79 -12.92 13.76 11.27
N ILE A 80 -12.23 14.43 10.33
CA ILE A 80 -12.73 14.78 9.00
C ILE A 80 -11.88 14.02 7.98
N THR A 81 -12.21 12.78 7.71
CA THR A 81 -11.61 12.00 6.61
C THR A 81 -12.73 11.40 5.78
N GLY A 82 -12.71 11.61 4.46
CA GLY A 82 -13.74 11.10 3.55
C GLY A 82 -13.38 9.72 2.99
N LYS A 83 -14.39 8.90 2.64
CA LYS A 83 -14.18 7.58 1.99
C LYS A 83 -13.33 7.65 0.72
N ARG A 84 -13.38 8.76 -0.01
CA ARG A 84 -12.55 8.98 -1.20
C ARG A 84 -11.07 9.07 -0.84
N GLU A 85 -10.73 9.74 0.25
CA GLU A 85 -9.37 9.89 0.73
C GLU A 85 -8.82 8.56 1.24
N GLU A 86 -9.64 7.79 1.98
CA GLU A 86 -9.28 6.43 2.41
C GLU A 86 -8.94 5.52 1.24
N ALA A 87 -9.81 5.50 0.22
CA ALA A 87 -9.57 4.71 -0.99
C ALA A 87 -8.32 5.18 -1.76
N GLN A 88 -8.00 6.47 -1.72
CA GLN A 88 -6.79 7.01 -2.33
C GLN A 88 -5.54 6.54 -1.57
N VAL A 89 -5.55 6.60 -0.23
CA VAL A 89 -4.44 6.12 0.59
C VAL A 89 -4.24 4.61 0.44
N GLU A 90 -5.31 3.82 0.47
CA GLU A 90 -5.26 2.37 0.25
C GLU A 90 -4.60 2.03 -1.09
N ALA A 91 -5.02 2.72 -2.16
CA ALA A 91 -4.46 2.51 -3.48
C ALA A 91 -2.98 2.97 -3.59
N GLN A 92 -2.59 4.03 -2.89
CA GLN A 92 -1.18 4.46 -2.81
C GLN A 92 -0.31 3.45 -2.05
N VAL A 93 -0.81 2.92 -0.92
CA VAL A 93 -0.12 1.88 -0.15
C VAL A 93 0.07 0.63 -0.99
N LEU A 94 -0.97 0.15 -1.67
CA LEU A 94 -0.89 -1.00 -2.59
C LEU A 94 0.16 -0.77 -3.68
N HIS A 95 0.11 0.38 -4.34
CA HIS A 95 1.08 0.71 -5.39
C HIS A 95 2.53 0.70 -4.89
N LEU A 96 2.79 1.28 -3.72
CA LEU A 96 4.14 1.31 -3.13
C LEU A 96 4.59 -0.08 -2.64
N LEU A 97 3.69 -0.85 -2.05
CA LEU A 97 3.97 -2.20 -1.58
C LEU A 97 4.31 -3.14 -2.75
N GLU A 98 3.58 -3.05 -3.86
CA GLU A 98 3.90 -3.79 -5.09
C GLU A 98 5.31 -3.47 -5.59
N ARG A 99 5.68 -2.19 -5.64
CA ARG A 99 7.04 -1.78 -6.06
C ARG A 99 8.11 -2.27 -5.09
N TYR A 100 7.83 -2.21 -3.80
CA TYR A 100 8.73 -2.71 -2.75
C TYR A 100 9.01 -4.21 -2.96
N LEU A 101 7.96 -5.02 -3.09
CA LEU A 101 8.08 -6.46 -3.25
C LEU A 101 8.71 -6.86 -4.59
N MET A 102 8.47 -6.08 -5.66
CA MET A 102 9.16 -6.27 -6.94
C MET A 102 10.68 -6.07 -6.81
N ILE A 103 11.13 -5.09 -6.02
CA ILE A 103 12.56 -4.87 -5.78
C ILE A 103 13.16 -6.05 -5.00
N GLU A 104 12.47 -6.54 -3.97
CA GLU A 104 12.90 -7.73 -3.22
C GLU A 104 13.06 -8.95 -4.12
N GLU A 105 12.07 -9.20 -4.99
CA GLU A 105 12.10 -10.32 -5.93
C GLU A 105 13.29 -10.21 -6.90
N LEU A 106 13.49 -9.03 -7.50
CA LEU A 106 14.59 -8.77 -8.44
C LEU A 106 15.97 -8.90 -7.79
N LEU A 107 16.10 -8.55 -6.51
CA LEU A 107 17.35 -8.65 -5.76
C LEU A 107 17.56 -10.02 -5.08
N HIS A 108 16.59 -10.93 -5.20
CA HIS A 108 16.57 -12.20 -4.46
C HIS A 108 16.70 -12.01 -2.94
N LEU A 109 16.03 -10.99 -2.41
CA LEU A 109 15.94 -10.65 -0.99
C LEU A 109 14.51 -10.88 -0.50
N PRO A 110 14.04 -12.15 -0.43
CA PRO A 110 12.66 -12.41 -0.04
C PRO A 110 12.38 -11.87 1.37
N SER A 111 11.19 -11.30 1.54
CA SER A 111 10.66 -10.89 2.83
C SER A 111 10.86 -11.97 3.89
N VAL A 112 11.31 -11.56 5.08
CA VAL A 112 11.34 -12.44 6.25
C VAL A 112 9.90 -12.78 6.64
N GLU A 113 9.64 -14.04 7.01
CA GLU A 113 8.33 -14.41 7.57
C GLU A 113 8.11 -13.63 8.86
N TRP A 114 6.90 -13.08 9.02
CA TRP A 114 6.57 -12.28 10.18
C TRP A 114 6.74 -13.08 11.48
N ASP A 115 7.73 -12.70 12.29
CA ASP A 115 7.98 -13.30 13.60
C ASP A 115 7.01 -12.71 14.63
N ARG A 116 5.78 -13.20 14.58
CA ARG A 116 4.70 -12.78 15.46
C ARG A 116 5.06 -13.11 16.92
N PRO A 117 5.01 -12.13 17.84
CA PRO A 117 5.28 -12.38 19.25
C PRO A 117 4.31 -13.42 19.82
N ARG A 118 4.84 -14.41 20.53
CA ARG A 118 4.06 -15.57 21.00
C ARG A 118 2.91 -15.20 21.93
N GLU A 119 3.10 -14.17 22.73
CA GLU A 119 2.10 -13.72 23.71
C GLU A 119 1.09 -12.72 23.10
N ALA A 120 1.20 -12.41 21.81
CA ALA A 120 0.26 -11.52 21.14
C ALA A 120 -1.14 -12.15 20.96
N PRO A 121 -2.23 -11.37 21.05
CA PRO A 121 -2.25 -9.91 21.17
C PRO A 121 -1.99 -9.42 22.60
N TYR A 122 -1.38 -8.24 22.72
CA TYR A 122 -1.20 -7.53 23.99
C TYR A 122 -2.28 -6.44 24.13
N PRO A 123 -3.45 -6.73 24.72
CA PRO A 123 -4.51 -5.73 24.86
C PRO A 123 -4.09 -4.61 25.83
N VAL A 124 -4.08 -3.37 25.34
CA VAL A 124 -3.91 -2.16 26.15
C VAL A 124 -5.29 -1.53 26.33
N ARG A 125 -5.90 -1.71 27.50
CA ARG A 125 -7.29 -1.33 27.80
C ARG A 125 -7.43 -0.34 28.94
N GLN A 126 -6.55 -0.40 29.94
CA GLN A 126 -6.77 0.25 31.23
C GLN A 126 -5.65 1.23 31.61
N SER A 127 -4.41 1.00 31.17
CA SER A 127 -3.29 1.84 31.61
C SER A 127 -2.10 1.83 30.65
N LEU A 128 -1.25 2.87 30.76
CA LEU A 128 0.04 2.92 30.06
C LEU A 128 0.97 1.78 30.48
N GLY A 129 0.87 1.28 31.71
CA GLY A 129 1.66 0.15 32.17
C GLY A 129 1.36 -1.16 31.44
N GLU A 130 0.19 -1.30 30.78
CA GLU A 130 -0.08 -2.42 29.88
C GLU A 130 0.72 -2.30 28.58
N ALA A 131 0.90 -1.08 28.07
CA ALA A 131 1.74 -0.82 26.89
C ALA A 131 3.23 -1.08 27.21
N ASP A 132 3.70 -0.68 28.39
CA ASP A 132 5.08 -0.94 28.82
C ASP A 132 5.36 -2.45 28.93
N ARG A 133 4.40 -3.23 29.48
CA ARG A 133 4.49 -4.69 29.52
C ARG A 133 4.50 -5.32 28.12
N ALA A 134 3.64 -4.85 27.22
CA ALA A 134 3.61 -5.30 25.83
C ALA A 134 4.97 -5.06 25.14
N ALA A 135 5.54 -3.87 25.33
CA ALA A 135 6.87 -3.54 24.81
C ALA A 135 7.96 -4.43 25.43
N ALA A 136 7.92 -4.67 26.74
CA ALA A 136 8.88 -5.56 27.41
C ALA A 136 8.81 -7.00 26.88
N SER A 137 7.60 -7.58 26.75
CA SER A 137 7.42 -8.93 26.18
C SER A 137 7.92 -9.02 24.74
N LEU A 138 7.66 -7.98 23.92
CA LEU A 138 8.16 -7.92 22.54
C LEU A 138 9.70 -7.89 22.50
N ARG A 139 10.32 -7.09 23.37
CA ARG A 139 11.78 -6.97 23.46
C ARG A 139 12.44 -8.26 23.94
N ASP A 140 11.80 -8.99 24.84
CA ASP A 140 12.27 -10.31 25.27
C ASP A 140 12.18 -11.33 24.12
N HIS A 141 11.04 -11.39 23.43
CA HIS A 141 10.82 -12.29 22.28
C HIS A 141 11.82 -12.03 21.14
N TRP A 142 12.09 -10.76 20.80
CA TRP A 142 13.07 -10.37 19.78
C TRP A 142 14.51 -10.20 20.31
N GLY A 143 14.77 -10.45 21.59
CA GLY A 143 16.12 -10.38 22.16
C GLY A 143 16.79 -8.99 22.14
N LEU A 144 16.00 -7.92 22.22
CA LEU A 144 16.46 -6.52 22.01
C LEU A 144 17.12 -5.86 23.23
N GLY A 145 17.13 -6.53 24.38
CA GLY A 145 17.60 -5.95 25.64
C GLY A 145 16.81 -4.69 26.02
N VAL A 146 17.46 -3.74 26.72
CA VAL A 146 16.82 -2.51 27.24
C VAL A 146 17.33 -1.22 26.60
N ASP A 147 18.35 -1.30 25.75
CA ASP A 147 18.98 -0.13 25.13
C ASP A 147 18.06 0.52 24.07
N PRO A 148 18.29 1.80 23.73
CA PRO A 148 17.54 2.45 22.66
C PRO A 148 17.64 1.68 21.34
N ILE A 149 16.53 1.61 20.60
CA ILE A 149 16.51 1.03 19.26
C ILE A 149 17.03 2.10 18.29
N PRO A 150 18.19 1.91 17.63
CA PRO A 150 18.77 2.94 16.76
C PRO A 150 17.92 3.22 15.52
N ASN A 151 17.34 2.16 14.94
CA ASN A 151 16.50 2.22 13.77
C ASN A 151 15.30 1.28 13.92
N LEU A 152 14.15 1.85 14.26
CA LEU A 152 12.92 1.08 14.45
C LEU A 152 12.37 0.50 13.14
N VAL A 153 12.58 1.21 12.01
CA VAL A 153 12.09 0.78 10.70
C VAL A 153 12.79 -0.50 10.27
N GLU A 154 14.12 -0.49 10.29
CA GLU A 154 14.96 -1.65 9.95
C GLU A 154 14.64 -2.84 10.86
N LEU A 155 14.54 -2.61 12.17
CA LEU A 155 14.16 -3.66 13.11
C LEU A 155 12.81 -4.32 12.76
N LEU A 156 11.80 -3.52 12.42
CA LEU A 156 10.48 -4.05 12.05
C LEU A 156 10.55 -4.86 10.76
N GLU A 157 11.30 -4.38 9.75
CA GLU A 157 11.49 -5.07 8.48
C GLU A 157 12.25 -6.39 8.62
N GLU A 158 13.28 -6.44 9.48
CA GLU A 158 14.00 -7.67 9.84
C GLU A 158 13.09 -8.74 10.47
N HIS A 159 11.99 -8.32 11.10
CA HIS A 159 10.98 -9.21 11.69
C HIS A 159 9.75 -9.40 10.80
N GLY A 160 9.85 -9.07 9.50
CA GLY A 160 8.82 -9.34 8.50
C GLY A 160 7.68 -8.32 8.45
N ILE A 161 7.84 -7.14 9.05
CA ILE A 161 6.85 -6.06 9.00
C ILE A 161 7.31 -5.01 7.99
N LYS A 162 6.54 -4.82 6.91
CA LYS A 162 6.83 -3.80 5.91
C LYS A 162 6.43 -2.42 6.39
N VAL A 163 7.36 -1.46 6.27
CA VAL A 163 7.13 -0.08 6.67
C VAL A 163 7.26 0.81 5.44
N LEU A 164 6.17 1.51 5.11
CA LEU A 164 6.11 2.42 3.96
C LEU A 164 5.91 3.86 4.46
N ALA A 165 6.68 4.79 3.92
CA ALA A 165 6.54 6.22 4.19
C ALA A 165 5.74 6.88 3.07
N ILE A 166 4.64 7.57 3.44
CA ILE A 166 3.74 8.25 2.51
C ILE A 166 3.39 9.61 3.10
N ASP A 167 3.45 10.66 2.28
CA ASP A 167 3.02 11.99 2.66
C ASP A 167 1.49 12.08 2.64
N LEU A 168 0.88 12.08 3.83
CA LEU A 168 -0.57 12.11 4.02
C LEU A 168 -1.02 13.41 4.72
N THR A 169 -2.26 13.82 4.48
CA THR A 169 -2.80 15.10 5.02
C THR A 169 -3.73 14.87 6.22
N ASN A 170 -4.85 14.15 6.05
CA ASN A 170 -5.84 13.94 7.12
C ASN A 170 -5.75 12.57 7.80
N ILE A 171 -4.96 11.66 7.23
CA ILE A 171 -4.69 10.32 7.76
C ILE A 171 -3.26 10.33 8.31
N ASP A 172 -3.09 9.94 9.57
CA ASP A 172 -1.77 9.87 10.22
C ASP A 172 -1.06 8.53 9.93
N GLY A 173 -1.80 7.51 9.48
CA GLY A 173 -1.24 6.21 9.10
C GLY A 173 -2.30 5.16 8.76
N LEU A 174 -1.85 4.07 8.15
CA LEU A 174 -2.63 2.88 7.84
C LEU A 174 -1.83 1.65 8.30
N THR A 175 -2.53 0.67 8.88
CA THR A 175 -2.01 -0.68 9.14
C THR A 175 -2.87 -1.70 8.41
N ALA A 176 -2.25 -2.69 7.79
CA ALA A 176 -2.90 -3.80 7.10
C ALA A 176 -2.17 -5.11 7.42
N ARG A 177 -2.83 -6.24 7.13
CA ARG A 177 -2.29 -7.60 7.26
C ARG A 177 -2.13 -8.24 5.90
#